data_AF-A0A928ZG81-F1
#
_entry.id   AF-A0A928ZG81-F1
#
_cell.length_a   1.000
_cell.length_b   1.000
_cell.length_c   1.000
_cell.angle_alpha   90.00
_cell.angle_beta   90.00
_cell.angle_gamma   90.00
#
_symmetry.space_group_name_H-M   'P 1'
#
loop_
_entity.id
_entity.type
_entity.pdbx_description
1 polymer ?
#
loop_
_entity_poly.entity_id
_entity_poly.type
_entity_poly.pdbx_seq_one_letter_code
_entity_poly.pdbx_strand_id
1 'polypeptide(L)' 'MVHIRFEGRSVDVTETQLGIASGMNDVAVKEQVARHLDVKSDRLSAYVIDRRPSGDLIIRPEAVYG' A
#
# COMPACT_ATOMS: atom_id res chain seq x y z
N MET A 1 3.57 9.35 -5.47
CA MET A 1 4.45 8.68 -4.46
C MET A 1 3.62 7.66 -3.71
N VAL A 2 4.20 6.55 -3.26
CA VAL A 2 3.52 5.54 -2.45
C VAL A 2 4.18 5.48 -1.07
N HIS A 3 3.43 5.91 -0.05
CA HIS A 3 3.84 5.83 1.35
C HIS A 3 3.25 4.58 1.99
N ILE A 4 4.10 3.70 2.50
CA ILE A 4 3.69 2.43 3.10
C ILE A 4 4.09 2.41 4.58
N ARG A 5 3.10 2.34 5.47
CA ARG A 5 3.30 2.09 6.90
C ARG A 5 3.12 0.60 7.18
N PHE A 6 4.20 -0.15 7.37
CA PHE A 6 4.15 -1.60 7.60
C PHE A 6 4.89 -1.97 8.89
N GLU A 7 4.21 -2.65 9.82
CA GLU A 7 4.80 -3.17 11.09
C GLU A 7 5.67 -2.15 11.86
N GLY A 8 5.17 -0.93 11.99
CA GLY A 8 5.87 0.15 12.72
C GLY A 8 6.97 0.87 11.92
N ARG A 9 7.21 0.46 10.67
CA ARG A 9 8.14 1.10 9.74
C ARG A 9 7.39 1.86 8.66
N SER A 10 8.02 2.92 8.14
CA SER A 10 7.52 3.67 7.00
C SER A 10 8.50 3.53 5.85
N VAL A 11 7.96 3.31 4.65
CA VAL A 11 8.72 3.12 3.41
C VAL A 11 8.09 4.01 2.34
N ASP A 12 8.91 4.83 1.69
CA ASP A 12 8.50 5.67 0.58
C ASP A 12 9.10 5.12 -0.72
N VAL A 13 8.23 4.81 -1.68
CA VAL A 13 8.60 4.26 -2.98
C VAL A 13 7.76 4.87 -4.09
N THR A 14 8.24 4.79 -5.32
CA THR A 14 7.47 5.25 -6.48
C THR A 14 6.48 4.18 -6.93
N GLU A 15 5.40 4.60 -7.61
CA GLU A 15 4.47 3.67 -8.25
C GLU A 15 5.20 2.77 -9.26
N THR A 16 6.17 3.32 -9.99
CA THR A 16 6.99 2.56 -10.95
C THR A 16 7.85 1.48 -10.29
N GLN A 17 8.42 1.73 -9.10
CA GLN A 17 9.17 0.73 -8.33
C GLN A 17 8.28 -0.42 -7.84
N LEU A 18 7.02 -0.13 -7.56
CA LEU A 18 6.01 -1.13 -7.19
C LEU A 18 5.34 -1.78 -8.42
N GLY A 19 5.55 -1.27 -9.63
CA GLY A 19 4.77 -1.68 -10.80
C GLY A 19 3.29 -1.32 -10.69
N ILE A 20 2.95 -0.27 -9.93
CA ILE A 20 1.61 0.27 -9.82
C ILE A 20 1.31 1.18 -11.03
N ALA A 21 0.14 0.99 -11.63
CA ALA A 21 -0.39 1.76 -12.74
C ALA A 21 -1.71 2.42 -12.32
N SER A 22 -2.02 3.55 -12.96
CA SER A 22 -3.27 4.27 -12.74
C SER A 22 -4.47 3.37 -13.01
N GLY A 23 -5.48 3.44 -12.13
CA GLY A 23 -6.71 2.65 -12.25
C GLY A 23 -6.63 1.22 -11.71
N MET A 24 -5.47 0.74 -11.23
CA MET A 24 -5.44 -0.53 -10.50
C MET A 24 -6.31 -0.47 -9.25
N ASN A 25 -7.08 -1.54 -9.03
CA ASN A 25 -7.91 -1.66 -7.83
C ASN A 25 -7.05 -1.94 -6.58
N ASP A 26 -7.67 -1.82 -5.40
CA ASP A 26 -6.95 -1.90 -4.14
C ASP A 26 -6.35 -3.30 -3.87
N VAL A 27 -7.00 -4.36 -4.37
CA VAL A 27 -6.48 -5.73 -4.26
C VAL A 27 -5.17 -5.87 -5.02
N ALA A 28 -5.15 -5.43 -6.28
CA ALA A 28 -3.96 -5.48 -7.12
C ALA A 28 -2.82 -4.61 -6.57
N VAL A 29 -3.14 -3.43 -6.01
CA VAL A 29 -2.15 -2.59 -5.33
C VAL A 29 -1.56 -3.31 -4.13
N LYS A 30 -2.38 -3.92 -3.26
CA LYS A 30 -1.91 -4.69 -2.11
C LYS A 30 -1.02 -5.86 -2.53
N GLU A 31 -1.32 -6.54 -3.64
CA GLU A 31 -0.47 -7.61 -4.16
C GLU A 31 0.91 -7.12 -4.58
N GLN A 32 1.00 -5.98 -5.30
CA GLN A 32 2.30 -5.40 -5.67
C GLN A 32 3.11 -4.99 -4.44
N VAL A 33 2.45 -4.40 -3.44
CA VAL A 33 3.09 -3.98 -2.19
C VAL A 33 3.58 -5.18 -1.39
N ALA A 34 2.77 -6.24 -1.29
CA ALA A 34 3.16 -7.48 -0.62
C ALA A 34 4.39 -8.11 -1.29
N ARG A 35 4.41 -8.14 -2.63
CA ARG A 35 5.57 -8.61 -3.41
C ARG A 35 6.81 -7.77 -3.15
N HIS A 36 6.68 -6.45 -3.10
CA HIS A 36 7.82 -5.56 -2.84
C HIS A 36 8.38 -5.71 -1.42
N LEU A 37 7.52 -5.92 -0.43
CA LEU A 37 7.89 -6.14 0.96
C LEU A 37 8.34 -7.59 1.26
N ASP A 38 8.29 -8.48 0.26
CA ASP A 38 8.55 -9.92 0.38
C ASP A 38 7.69 -10.59 1.48
N VAL A 39 6.40 -10.30 1.48
CA VAL A 39 5.41 -10.87 2.40
C VAL A 39 4.22 -11.44 1.64
N LYS A 40 3.44 -12.30 2.33
CA LYS A 40 2.15 -12.76 1.82
C LYS A 40 1.13 -11.62 1.78
N SER A 41 0.22 -11.63 0.80
CA SER A 41 -0.77 -10.57 0.59
C SER A 41 -1.82 -10.48 1.70
N ASP A 42 -2.08 -11.59 2.42
CA ASP A 42 -2.94 -11.65 3.60
C ASP A 42 -2.47 -10.72 4.74
N ARG A 43 -1.17 -10.44 4.82
CA ARG A 43 -0.57 -9.48 5.78
C ARG A 43 -1.08 -8.05 5.57
N LEU A 44 -1.58 -7.74 4.37
CA LEU A 44 -2.15 -6.44 3.99
C LEU A 44 -3.69 -6.45 3.90
N SER A 45 -4.34 -7.55 4.30
CA SER A 45 -5.81 -7.69 4.25
C SER A 45 -6.52 -6.52 4.95
N ALA A 46 -6.15 -6.25 6.21
CA ALA A 46 -6.66 -5.16 7.04
C ALA A 46 -6.00 -3.79 6.78
N TYR A 47 -5.20 -3.66 5.71
CA TYR A 47 -4.62 -2.35 5.37
C TYR A 47 -5.60 -1.57 4.49
N VAL A 48 -5.63 -0.27 4.65
CA VAL A 48 -6.41 0.65 3.83
C VAL A 48 -5.49 1.39 2.86
N ILE A 49 -6.04 1.73 1.69
CA ILE A 49 -5.35 2.53 0.67
C ILE A 49 -6.08 3.86 0.54
N ASP A 50 -5.44 4.93 0.99
CA ASP A 50 -5.94 6.28 0.80
C ASP A 50 -5.34 6.85 -0.50
N ARG A 51 -6.21 7.15 -1.47
CA ARG A 51 -5.84 7.76 -2.76
C ARG A 51 -5.99 9.27 -2.68
N ARG A 52 -4.89 10.00 -2.78
CA ARG A 52 -4.89 11.47 -2.70
C ARG A 52 -5.20 12.08 -4.07
N PRO A 53 -5.87 13.25 -4.12
CA PRO A 53 -6.06 13.98 -5.38
C PRO A 53 -4.76 14.37 -6.09
N SER A 54 -3.64 14.45 -5.35
CA SER A 54 -2.30 14.66 -5.91
C SER A 54 -1.76 13.49 -6.72
N GLY A 55 -2.39 12.31 -6.63
CA GLY A 55 -1.90 11.05 -7.19
C GLY A 55 -1.05 10.22 -6.23
N ASP A 56 -0.86 10.67 -4.98
CA ASP A 56 -0.16 9.89 -3.97
C ASP A 56 -1.03 8.79 -3.37
N LEU A 57 -0.41 7.66 -3.05
CA LEU A 57 -1.03 6.53 -2.35
C LEU A 57 -0.47 6.42 -0.94
N ILE A 58 -1.35 6.29 0.04
CA ILE A 58 -0.97 6.00 1.43
C ILE A 58 -1.54 4.64 1.80
N ILE A 59 -0.67 3.72 2.20
CA ILE A 59 -1.01 2.35 2.56
C ILE A 59 -0.67 2.16 4.03
N ARG A 60 -1.69 1.90 4.85
CA ARG A 60 -1.54 1.83 6.32
C ARG A 60 -2.49 0.80 6.91
N PRO A 61 -2.22 0.28 8.12
CA PRO A 61 -3.21 -0.50 8.85
C PRO A 61 -4.51 0.29 9.03
N GLU A 62 -5.64 -0.39 8.96
CA GLU A 62 -6.91 0.16 9.39
C GLU A 62 -6.81 0.58 10.86
N ALA A 63 -7.31 1.77 11.18
CA ALA A 63 -7.36 2.24 12.55
C ALA A 63 -8.53 1.54 13.25
N VAL A 64 -8.23 0.60 14.15
CA VAL A 64 -9.23 -0.07 14.98
C VAL A 64 -9.28 0.64 16.32
N TYR A 65 -10.39 1.29 16.63
CA TYR A 65 -10.69 1.83 17.96
C TYR A 65 -11.43 0.75 18.74
N GLY A 66 -10.93 0.42 19.94
CA GLY A 66 -11.55 -0.51 20.89
C GLY A 66 -12.41 0.20 21.92
#